data_AF-A0A7S0VZL3-F1
#
_entry.id   AF-A0A7S0VZL3-F1
#
_cell.length_a   1.000
_cell.length_b   1.000
_cell.length_c   1.000
_cell.angle_alpha   90.00
_cell.angle_beta   90.00
_cell.angle_gamma   90.00
#
_symmetry.space_group_name_H-M   'P 1'
#
loop_
_entity.id
_entity.type
_entity.pdbx_description
1 polymer ?
#
loop_
_entity_poly.entity_id
_entity_poly.type
_entity_poly.pdbx_seq_one_letter_code
_entity_poly.pdbx_strand_id
1 'polypeptide(L)'
;LKLRFGDASLHNCEVMLKDLSDSKRLDSYVHSESDKGAQSARVARWLDTKILSAAFWPPLPQDAMTLHPSVHGHVEAYAKYYNLLKKPRALRWKPTCGVVR
;
A
#
# COMPACT_ATOMS: atom_id res chain seq x y z
N LEU A 1 -2.16 22.37 15.59
CA LEU A 1 -0.71 22.38 15.28
C LEU A 1 -0.38 23.37 14.15
N LYS A 2 -1.11 23.36 13.01
CA LYS A 2 -0.95 24.35 11.92
C LYS A 2 -0.95 25.81 12.38
N LEU A 3 -1.91 26.20 13.24
CA LEU A 3 -1.96 27.55 13.84
C LEU A 3 -0.70 27.94 14.62
N ARG A 4 0.08 26.98 15.12
CA ARG A 4 1.29 27.23 15.93
C ARG A 4 2.59 27.10 15.14
N PHE A 5 2.64 26.23 14.12
CA PHE A 5 3.87 25.88 13.41
C PHE A 5 3.84 26.23 11.91
N GLY A 6 2.75 26.82 11.43
CA GLY A 6 2.53 27.10 10.00
C GLY A 6 2.29 25.85 9.16
N ASP A 7 1.91 26.04 7.90
CA ASP A 7 1.59 24.93 6.98
C ASP A 7 2.85 24.22 6.46
N ALA A 8 3.95 24.94 6.24
CA ALA A 8 5.16 24.37 5.64
C ALA A 8 5.78 23.24 6.49
N SER A 9 5.70 23.33 7.81
CA SER A 9 6.26 22.33 8.73
C SER A 9 5.45 21.03 8.80
N LEU A 10 4.18 21.04 8.37
CA LEU A 10 3.26 19.91 8.47
C LEU A 10 2.90 19.27 7.14
N HIS A 11 3.47 19.78 6.04
CA HIS A 11 3.22 19.28 4.69
C HIS A 11 3.41 17.75 4.57
N ASN A 12 4.51 17.20 5.11
CA ASN A 12 4.76 15.76 5.05
C ASN A 12 3.68 14.97 5.81
N CYS A 13 3.28 15.44 6.99
CA CYS A 13 2.22 14.81 7.77
C CYS A 13 0.87 14.83 7.04
N GLU A 14 0.56 15.90 6.31
CA GLU A 14 -0.64 15.98 5.49
C GLU A 14 -0.61 14.96 4.35
N VAL A 15 0.54 14.80 3.68
CA VAL A 15 0.71 13.78 2.64
C VAL A 15 0.58 12.37 3.24
N MET A 16 1.14 12.11 4.42
CA MET A 16 0.97 10.83 5.12
C MET A 16 -0.50 10.49 5.40
N LEU A 17 -1.26 11.45 5.93
CA LEU A 17 -2.69 11.26 6.21
C LEU A 17 -3.48 11.01 4.92
N LYS A 18 -3.12 11.73 3.85
CA LYS A 18 -3.69 11.52 2.52
C LYS A 18 -3.36 10.13 1.98
N ASP A 19 -2.12 9.67 2.09
CA ASP A 19 -1.72 8.31 1.70
C ASP A 19 -2.58 7.24 2.38
N LEU A 20 -2.86 7.39 3.69
CA LEU A 20 -3.71 6.45 4.42
C LEU A 20 -5.15 6.43 3.89
N SER A 21 -5.71 7.59 3.55
CA SER A 21 -7.05 7.71 2.98
C SER A 21 -7.12 7.12 1.56
N ASP A 22 -6.18 7.52 0.71
CA ASP A 22 -6.10 7.06 -0.68
C ASP A 22 -5.79 5.57 -0.75
N SER A 23 -4.97 5.06 0.17
CA SER A 23 -4.68 3.64 0.28
C SER A 23 -5.91 2.80 0.56
N LYS A 24 -6.86 3.26 1.41
CA LYS A 24 -8.11 2.52 1.66
C LYS A 24 -8.94 2.38 0.37
N ARG A 25 -9.02 3.47 -0.41
CA ARG A 25 -9.75 3.48 -1.69
C ARG A 25 -9.10 2.55 -2.70
N LEU A 26 -7.76 2.55 -2.78
CA LEU A 26 -6.99 1.69 -3.67
C LEU A 26 -7.13 0.22 -3.30
N ASP A 27 -7.09 -0.09 -2.02
CA ASP A 27 -7.26 -1.44 -1.50
C ASP A 27 -8.66 -1.98 -1.80
N SER A 28 -9.70 -1.17 -1.57
CA SER A 28 -11.07 -1.51 -1.98
C SER A 28 -11.21 -1.75 -3.48
N TYR A 29 -10.55 -0.91 -4.31
CA TYR A 29 -10.53 -1.11 -5.76
C TYR A 29 -9.89 -2.46 -6.12
N VAL A 30 -8.71 -2.76 -5.57
CA VAL A 30 -7.99 -4.02 -5.83
C VAL A 30 -8.85 -5.23 -5.47
N HIS A 31 -9.49 -5.23 -4.30
CA HIS A 31 -10.39 -6.32 -3.92
C HIS A 31 -11.61 -6.43 -4.84
N SER A 32 -12.20 -5.31 -5.24
CA SER A 32 -13.35 -5.32 -6.16
C SER A 32 -12.99 -5.89 -7.54
N GLU A 33 -11.82 -5.55 -8.08
CA GLU A 33 -11.35 -6.09 -9.36
C GLU A 33 -10.89 -7.54 -9.26
N SER A 34 -10.35 -7.92 -8.09
CA SER A 34 -10.05 -9.31 -7.75
C SER A 34 -11.31 -10.16 -7.74
N ASP A 35 -12.40 -9.68 -7.15
CA ASP A 35 -13.67 -10.41 -7.11
C ASP A 35 -14.32 -10.56 -8.48
N LYS A 36 -14.18 -9.54 -9.34
CA LYS A 36 -14.60 -9.59 -10.76
C LYS A 36 -13.75 -10.51 -11.63
N GLY A 37 -12.57 -10.94 -11.15
CA GLY A 37 -11.67 -11.80 -11.92
C GLY A 37 -10.95 -11.07 -13.05
N ALA A 38 -10.67 -9.77 -12.91
CA ALA A 38 -9.98 -9.00 -13.95
C ALA A 38 -8.52 -9.44 -14.22
N GLN A 39 -7.97 -10.33 -13.37
CA GLN A 39 -6.69 -11.01 -13.54
C GLN A 39 -6.85 -12.49 -13.18
N SER A 40 -5.90 -13.33 -13.61
CA SER A 40 -5.95 -14.79 -13.40
C SER A 40 -5.82 -15.23 -11.94
N ALA A 41 -5.18 -14.42 -11.08
CA ALA A 41 -4.92 -14.76 -9.68
C ALA A 41 -5.77 -13.89 -8.75
N ARG A 42 -6.45 -14.50 -7.77
CA ARG A 42 -7.24 -13.78 -6.77
C ARG A 42 -6.38 -13.30 -5.60
N VAL A 43 -6.68 -12.10 -5.12
CA VAL A 43 -6.15 -11.56 -3.87
C VAL A 43 -6.94 -12.14 -2.70
N ALA A 44 -6.24 -12.57 -1.66
CA ALA A 44 -6.90 -13.06 -0.45
C ALA A 44 -7.68 -11.95 0.26
N ARG A 45 -8.89 -12.26 0.75
CA ARG A 45 -9.74 -11.29 1.47
C ARG A 45 -9.18 -10.84 2.82
N TRP A 46 -8.24 -11.60 3.38
CA TRP A 46 -7.56 -11.27 4.64
C TRP A 46 -6.34 -10.35 4.45
N LEU A 47 -5.95 -10.07 3.19
CA LEU A 47 -4.79 -9.24 2.90
C LEU A 47 -5.19 -7.77 2.73
N ASP A 48 -5.03 -6.98 3.78
CA ASP A 48 -5.14 -5.51 3.71
C ASP A 48 -3.77 -4.88 3.43
N THR A 49 -3.70 -3.96 2.45
CA THR A 49 -2.45 -3.24 2.12
C THR A 49 -2.50 -1.77 2.53
N LYS A 50 -1.33 -1.20 2.83
CA LYS A 50 -1.14 0.25 3.01
C LYS A 50 -0.12 0.75 1.99
N ILE A 51 -0.53 1.72 1.17
CA ILE A 51 0.26 2.25 0.05
C ILE A 51 0.71 3.66 0.42
N LEU A 52 2.02 3.87 0.49
CA LEU A 52 2.64 5.06 1.07
C LEU A 52 3.57 5.74 0.06
N SER A 53 3.62 7.07 0.11
CA SER A 53 4.50 7.89 -0.72
C SER A 53 5.87 8.02 -0.06
N ALA A 54 6.83 7.18 -0.47
CA ALA A 54 8.12 7.01 0.20
C ALA A 54 8.93 8.31 0.44
N ALA A 55 8.75 9.35 -0.37
CA ALA A 55 9.44 10.63 -0.21
C ALA A 55 8.98 11.46 1.00
N PHE A 56 7.78 11.20 1.52
CA PHE A 56 7.16 11.97 2.60
C PHE A 56 7.17 11.26 3.94
N TRP A 57 7.42 9.94 3.93
CA TRP A 57 7.52 9.13 5.14
C TRP A 57 8.97 9.07 5.63
N PRO A 58 9.20 9.01 6.96
CA PRO A 58 10.49 8.66 7.52
C PRO A 58 11.03 7.35 6.92
N PRO A 59 12.35 7.16 6.91
CA PRO A 59 12.96 5.92 6.46
C PRO A 59 12.32 4.71 7.14
N LEU A 60 11.69 3.84 6.35
CA LEU A 60 11.14 2.58 6.83
C LEU A 60 12.24 1.52 6.90
N PRO A 61 12.16 0.57 7.86
CA PRO A 61 13.07 -0.56 7.94
C PRO A 61 13.31 -1.23 6.57
N GLN A 62 14.55 -1.62 6.33
CA GLN A 62 14.97 -2.24 5.07
C GLN A 62 15.43 -3.68 5.24
N ASP A 63 15.24 -4.24 6.43
CA ASP A 63 15.68 -5.60 6.73
C ASP A 63 15.03 -6.60 5.77
N ALA A 64 15.83 -7.59 5.37
CA ALA A 64 15.37 -8.64 4.50
C ALA A 64 14.43 -9.59 5.28
N MET A 65 13.25 -9.84 4.74
CA MET A 65 12.35 -10.86 5.23
C MET A 65 11.75 -11.61 4.04
N THR A 66 11.79 -12.93 4.11
CA THR A 66 11.16 -13.79 3.12
C THR A 66 9.73 -14.11 3.56
N LEU A 67 8.77 -13.86 2.67
CA LEU A 67 7.37 -14.24 2.91
C LEU A 67 7.17 -15.71 2.58
N HIS A 68 6.27 -16.37 3.32
CA HIS A 68 5.81 -17.70 2.96
C HIS A 68 5.20 -17.70 1.54
N PRO A 69 5.42 -18.73 0.70
CA PRO A 69 4.99 -18.72 -0.71
C PRO A 69 3.50 -18.40 -0.92
N SER A 70 2.62 -18.86 -0.03
CA SER A 70 1.19 -18.54 -0.11
C SER A 70 0.90 -17.05 0.06
N VAL A 71 1.56 -16.38 1.03
CA VAL A 71 1.39 -14.92 1.23
C VAL A 71 2.01 -14.16 0.06
N HIS A 72 3.19 -14.60 -0.40
CA HIS A 72 3.87 -13.98 -1.52
C HIS A 72 3.00 -13.99 -2.79
N GLY A 73 2.34 -15.11 -3.11
CA GLY A 73 1.44 -15.18 -4.27
C GLY A 73 0.29 -14.16 -4.22
N HIS A 74 -0.30 -13.93 -3.05
CA HIS A 74 -1.34 -12.91 -2.88
C HIS A 74 -0.81 -11.48 -2.98
N VAL A 75 0.40 -11.24 -2.47
CA VAL A 75 1.10 -9.94 -2.55
C VAL A 75 1.44 -9.60 -4.01
N GLU A 76 1.91 -10.57 -4.80
CA GLU A 76 2.14 -10.39 -6.24
C GLU A 76 0.83 -10.16 -7.01
N ALA A 77 -0.23 -10.92 -6.70
CA ALA A 77 -1.54 -10.72 -7.30
C ALA A 77 -2.06 -9.29 -7.01
N TYR A 78 -1.95 -8.83 -5.77
CA TYR A 78 -2.33 -7.46 -5.37
C TYR A 78 -1.61 -6.42 -6.23
N ALA A 79 -0.29 -6.58 -6.44
CA ALA A 79 0.50 -5.67 -7.25
C ALA A 79 0.03 -5.61 -8.72
N LYS A 80 -0.40 -6.73 -9.30
CA LYS A 80 -0.96 -6.77 -10.66
C LYS A 80 -2.24 -5.94 -10.77
N TYR A 81 -3.17 -6.09 -9.82
CA TYR A 81 -4.40 -5.29 -9.80
C TYR A 81 -4.13 -3.80 -9.56
N TYR A 82 -3.22 -3.46 -8.64
CA TYR A 82 -2.80 -2.07 -8.43
C TYR A 82 -2.31 -1.42 -9.73
N ASN A 83 -1.52 -2.16 -10.50
CA ASN A 83 -0.98 -1.71 -11.78
C ASN A 83 -2.05 -1.54 -12.88
N LEU A 84 -3.27 -2.06 -12.73
CA LEU A 84 -4.35 -1.77 -13.68
C LEU A 84 -4.77 -0.29 -13.60
N LEU A 85 -4.75 0.28 -12.40
CA LEU A 85 -5.19 1.66 -12.16
C LEU A 85 -4.05 2.69 -12.15
N LYS A 86 -2.84 2.29 -11.73
CA LYS A 86 -1.78 3.25 -11.35
C LYS A 86 -0.54 3.25 -12.24
N LYS A 87 -0.61 2.79 -13.49
CA LYS A 87 0.51 2.87 -14.45
C LYS A 87 1.03 4.31 -14.59
N PRO A 88 2.36 4.50 -14.74
CA PRO A 88 3.43 3.48 -14.81
C PRO A 88 4.01 3.08 -13.44
N ARG A 89 3.37 3.43 -12.32
CA ARG A 89 3.91 3.14 -10.98
C ARG A 89 3.85 1.65 -10.66
N ALA A 90 4.81 1.18 -9.88
CA ALA A 90 4.86 -0.17 -9.32
C ALA A 90 5.03 -0.11 -7.79
N LEU A 91 4.55 -1.13 -7.09
CA LEU A 91 4.70 -1.24 -5.64
C LEU A 91 6.09 -1.80 -5.27
N ARG A 92 6.69 -1.23 -4.23
CA ARG A 92 7.84 -1.81 -3.54
C ARG A 92 7.40 -2.26 -2.15
N TRP A 93 7.29 -3.56 -1.97
CA TRP A 93 6.81 -4.15 -0.73
C TRP A 93 7.80 -3.98 0.43
N LYS A 94 7.25 -3.74 1.62
CA LYS A 94 7.99 -3.62 2.89
C LYS A 94 7.47 -4.66 3.87
N PRO A 95 7.88 -5.93 3.72
CA PRO A 95 7.25 -7.05 4.43
C PRO A 95 7.48 -6.94 5.95
N THR A 96 8.59 -6.37 6.39
CA THR A 96 8.92 -6.15 7.81
C THR A 96 8.03 -5.13 8.53
N CYS A 97 7.29 -4.30 7.77
CA CYS A 97 6.38 -3.30 8.32
C CYS A 97 4.92 -3.80 8.40
N GLY A 98 4.69 -5.09 8.15
CA GLY A 98 3.38 -5.72 8.24
C GLY A 98 3.01 -6.12 9.67
N VAL A 99 1.72 -6.35 9.89
CA VAL A 99 1.18 -6.93 11.13
C VAL A 99 0.18 -8.02 10.75
N VAL A 100 0.17 -9.11 11.50
CA VAL A 100 -0.83 -10.18 11.41
C VAL A 100 -1.59 -10.20 12.74
N ARG A 101 -2.91 -10.31 12.68
CA ARG A 101 -3.79 -10.43 13.85
C ARG A 101 -4.45 -11.79 13.89
#